data_AF-A0A920G840-F1
#
_entry.id   AF-A0A920G840-F1
#
_cell.length_a   1.000
_cell.length_b   1.000
_cell.length_c   1.000
_cell.angle_alpha   90.00
_cell.angle_beta   90.00
_cell.angle_gamma   90.00
#
_symmetry.space_group_name_H-M   'P 1'
#
loop_
_entity.id
_entity.type
_entity.pdbx_description
1 polymer ?
#
loop_
_entity_poly.entity_id
_entity_poly.type
_entity_poly.pdbx_seq_one_letter_code
_entity_poly.pdbx_strand_id
1 'polypeptide(L)'
;MREGQLHSRGLAQWLSAGSTGRKEPYQFGFVAASDTHVAGTSDDEETYFSKAGLLDGLPERRGSVPVDTMYGLFARFLAPDTLTEVDGRTYTYGGGFESWSASGVTGVWAEENTRDAIYDAFRRKETFATSGPRMRVRFLQAMTTL
;
A
#
# COMPACT_ATOMS: atom_id res chain seq x y z
N MET A 1 -1.01 7.82 11.16
CA MET A 1 0.20 7.17 11.72
C MET A 1 0.62 6.04 10.78
N ARG A 2 1.93 5.78 10.64
CA ARG A 2 2.57 5.18 9.44
C ARG A 2 2.76 3.66 9.55
N GLU A 3 1.97 2.85 8.84
CA GLU A 3 2.14 1.39 8.77
C GLU A 3 3.33 0.96 7.88
N GLY A 4 3.69 1.76 6.87
CA GLY A 4 4.84 1.50 5.99
C GLY A 4 6.22 1.62 6.65
N GLN A 5 6.30 2.11 7.90
CA GLN A 5 7.58 2.18 8.63
C GLN A 5 7.91 0.89 9.41
N LEU A 6 6.99 -0.05 9.55
CA LEU A 6 7.23 -1.29 10.29
C LEU A 6 8.08 -2.29 9.47
N HIS A 7 7.82 -2.39 8.16
CA HIS A 7 8.51 -3.35 7.29
C HIS A 7 9.98 -2.96 7.01
N SER A 8 10.24 -1.68 6.75
CA SER A 8 11.60 -1.18 6.52
C SER A 8 12.46 -1.19 7.78
N ARG A 9 11.87 -0.94 8.95
CA ARG A 9 12.55 -1.08 10.24
C ARG A 9 12.87 -2.53 10.58
N GLY A 10 11.98 -3.48 10.27
CA GLY A 10 12.24 -4.91 10.50
C GLY A 10 13.47 -5.41 9.75
N LEU A 11 13.60 -5.08 8.47
CA LEU A 11 14.75 -5.46 7.64
C LEU A 11 16.05 -4.75 8.09
N ALA A 12 15.99 -3.44 8.33
CA ALA A 12 17.16 -2.67 8.77
C ALA A 12 17.64 -3.07 10.16
N GLN A 13 16.72 -3.35 11.09
CA GLN A 13 17.03 -3.80 12.44
C GLN A 13 17.65 -5.21 12.43
N TRP A 14 17.20 -6.10 11.53
CA TRP A 14 17.77 -7.43 11.35
C TRP A 14 19.18 -7.40 10.75
N LEU A 15 19.40 -6.60 9.69
CA LEU A 15 20.74 -6.40 9.11
C LEU A 15 21.71 -5.82 10.15
N SER A 16 21.24 -4.94 11.05
CA SER A 16 22.06 -4.39 12.14
C SER A 16 22.34 -5.39 13.27
N ALA A 17 21.50 -6.41 13.44
CA ALA A 17 21.54 -7.29 14.61
C ALA A 17 22.58 -8.42 14.50
N GLY A 18 23.16 -8.67 13.32
CA GLY A 18 24.11 -9.75 13.10
C GLY A 18 23.47 -11.14 13.24
N SER A 19 23.69 -12.00 12.26
CA SER A 19 23.09 -13.33 12.12
C SER A 19 23.53 -14.33 13.20
N THR A 20 23.12 -14.15 14.45
CA THR A 20 23.35 -15.11 15.52
C THR A 20 22.04 -15.81 15.90
N GLY A 21 21.81 -16.98 15.30
CA GLY A 21 20.84 -17.97 15.80
C GLY A 21 19.37 -17.83 15.37
N ARG A 22 19.01 -16.90 14.48
CA ARG A 22 17.64 -16.78 13.93
C ARG A 22 17.54 -17.54 12.60
N LYS A 23 16.48 -18.33 12.42
CA LYS A 23 16.16 -19.08 11.18
C LYS A 23 16.28 -18.17 9.94
N GLU A 24 16.87 -18.67 8.84
CA GLU A 24 17.06 -17.92 7.60
C GLU A 24 15.76 -17.19 7.17
N PRO A 25 15.80 -15.88 6.86
CA PRO A 25 14.63 -15.14 6.38
C PRO A 25 14.05 -15.71 5.08
N TYR A 26 14.89 -16.35 4.26
CA TYR A 26 14.51 -17.03 3.01
C TYR A 26 13.70 -18.32 3.24
N GLN A 27 13.51 -18.76 4.49
CA GLN A 27 12.63 -19.88 4.78
C GLN A 27 11.15 -19.56 4.51
N PHE A 28 10.78 -18.28 4.37
CA PHE A 28 9.42 -17.84 4.15
C PHE A 28 9.30 -17.00 2.87
N GLY A 29 8.37 -17.39 2.00
CA GLY A 29 7.95 -16.58 0.86
C GLY A 29 6.77 -15.69 1.26
N PHE A 30 6.76 -14.46 0.76
CA PHE A 30 5.68 -13.50 1.01
C PHE A 30 4.99 -13.16 -0.31
N VAL A 31 3.67 -13.17 -0.28
CA VAL A 31 2.79 -12.76 -1.38
C VAL A 31 1.82 -11.73 -0.81
N ALA A 32 1.66 -10.60 -1.51
CA ALA A 32 0.60 -9.65 -1.29
C ALA A 32 -0.52 -9.86 -2.32
N ALA A 33 -1.75 -9.68 -1.87
CA ALA A 33 -2.95 -9.73 -2.70
C ALA A 33 -3.91 -8.62 -2.26
N SER A 34 -4.74 -8.12 -3.19
CA SER A 34 -5.92 -7.32 -2.81
C SER A 34 -7.14 -8.18 -2.55
N ASP A 35 -7.94 -7.72 -1.58
CA ASP A 35 -9.31 -8.16 -1.37
C ASP A 35 -10.32 -7.13 -1.91
N THR A 36 -10.10 -6.62 -3.12
CA THR A 36 -10.98 -5.59 -3.70
C THR A 36 -12.16 -6.18 -4.46
N HIS A 37 -12.33 -7.51 -4.58
CA HIS A 37 -13.47 -8.20 -5.24
C HIS A 37 -13.89 -7.64 -6.61
N VAL A 38 -13.03 -6.86 -7.27
CA VAL A 38 -13.26 -6.27 -8.58
C VAL A 38 -12.44 -7.04 -9.61
N ALA A 39 -12.98 -7.20 -10.81
CA ALA A 39 -12.31 -7.91 -11.91
C ALA A 39 -11.10 -7.14 -12.48
N GLY A 40 -10.87 -5.90 -12.04
CA GLY A 40 -9.74 -5.06 -12.45
C GLY A 40 -8.71 -4.92 -11.34
N THR A 41 -7.43 -4.74 -11.72
CA THR A 41 -6.39 -4.36 -10.77
C THR A 41 -6.50 -2.87 -10.44
N SER A 42 -6.26 -2.53 -9.17
CA SER A 42 -6.19 -1.16 -8.69
C SER A 42 -4.95 -1.05 -7.81
N ASP A 43 -3.80 -1.02 -8.47
CA ASP A 43 -2.50 -1.14 -7.83
C ASP A 43 -1.84 0.23 -7.57
N ASP A 44 -2.38 1.32 -8.11
CA ASP A 44 -1.95 2.69 -7.83
C ASP A 44 -2.92 3.39 -6.88
N GLU A 45 -2.39 4.02 -5.83
CA GLU A 45 -3.16 4.74 -4.83
C GLU A 45 -3.83 6.00 -5.42
N GLU A 46 -3.20 6.63 -6.43
CA GLU A 46 -3.73 7.86 -7.05
C GLU A 46 -5.02 7.61 -7.84
N THR A 47 -5.13 6.42 -8.45
CA THR A 47 -6.29 6.02 -9.27
C THR A 47 -7.11 4.91 -8.60
N TYR A 48 -6.90 4.72 -7.29
CA TYR A 48 -7.50 3.63 -6.54
C TYR A 48 -9.03 3.70 -6.56
N PHE A 49 -9.69 2.55 -6.67
CA PHE A 49 -11.11 2.39 -6.36
C PHE A 49 -11.32 1.01 -5.72
N SER A 50 -12.33 0.89 -4.87
CA SER A 50 -12.64 -0.35 -4.16
C SER A 50 -13.97 -0.97 -4.64
N LYS A 51 -14.48 -1.95 -3.90
CA LYS A 51 -15.64 -2.79 -4.25
C LYS A 51 -17.00 -2.13 -4.10
N ALA A 52 -17.12 -0.98 -3.45
CA ALA A 52 -18.41 -0.36 -3.16
C ALA A 52 -18.95 0.48 -4.34
N GLY A 53 -18.22 0.55 -5.46
CA GLY A 53 -18.64 1.18 -6.71
C GLY A 53 -18.81 2.69 -6.58
N LEU A 54 -20.04 3.18 -6.61
CA LEU A 54 -20.30 4.63 -6.54
C LEU A 54 -19.99 5.20 -5.15
N LEU A 55 -20.06 4.39 -4.09
CA LEU A 55 -19.85 4.85 -2.72
C LEU A 55 -18.38 5.14 -2.41
N ASP A 56 -17.46 4.49 -3.12
CA ASP A 56 -16.01 4.61 -2.94
C ASP A 56 -15.29 4.95 -4.25
N GLY A 57 -15.99 5.25 -5.34
CA GLY A 57 -15.36 5.51 -6.64
C GLY A 57 -14.60 6.85 -6.70
N LEU A 58 -14.93 7.79 -5.81
CA LEU A 58 -14.27 9.10 -5.71
C LEU A 58 -13.34 9.17 -4.49
N PRO A 59 -12.16 9.80 -4.60
CA PRO A 59 -11.20 9.88 -3.50
C PRO A 59 -11.73 10.61 -2.27
N GLU A 60 -12.66 11.57 -2.44
CA GLU A 60 -13.31 12.29 -1.35
C GLU A 60 -14.25 11.39 -0.55
N ARG A 61 -14.97 10.48 -1.24
CA ARG A 61 -15.91 9.54 -0.60
C ARG A 61 -15.20 8.42 0.14
N ARG A 62 -13.98 8.06 -0.31
CA ARG A 62 -13.09 7.15 0.40
C ARG A 62 -12.38 7.78 1.58
N GLY A 63 -12.48 9.10 1.78
CA GLY A 63 -11.69 9.80 2.78
C GLY A 63 -10.19 9.84 2.46
N SER A 64 -9.78 9.57 1.22
CA SER A 64 -8.38 9.62 0.78
C SER A 64 -7.88 11.05 0.60
N VAL A 65 -8.77 11.97 0.23
CA VAL A 65 -8.48 13.40 0.07
C VAL A 65 -9.53 14.24 0.82
N PRO A 66 -9.20 15.49 1.19
CA PRO A 66 -10.17 16.36 1.84
C PRO A 66 -11.40 16.58 0.97
N VAL A 67 -12.56 16.68 1.59
CA VAL A 67 -13.78 17.09 0.89
C VAL A 67 -13.70 18.59 0.55
N ASP A 68 -14.39 19.00 -0.51
CA ASP A 68 -14.51 20.41 -0.82
C ASP A 68 -15.30 21.17 0.27
N THR A 69 -15.12 22.49 0.32
CA THR A 69 -15.72 23.33 1.36
C THR A 69 -17.25 23.28 1.38
N MET A 70 -17.89 23.22 0.21
CA MET A 70 -19.35 23.20 0.14
C MET A 70 -19.90 21.87 0.65
N TYR A 71 -19.35 20.76 0.17
CA TYR A 71 -19.70 19.42 0.64
C TYR A 71 -19.45 19.28 2.14
N GLY A 72 -18.27 19.71 2.61
CA GLY A 72 -17.92 19.68 4.02
C GLY A 72 -18.90 20.47 4.90
N LEU A 73 -19.34 21.65 4.44
CA LEU A 73 -20.33 22.46 5.15
C LEU A 73 -21.70 21.77 5.21
N PHE A 74 -22.18 21.22 4.10
CA PHE A 74 -23.46 20.51 4.06
C PHE A 74 -23.43 19.23 4.90
N ALA A 75 -22.39 18.41 4.76
CA ALA A 75 -22.24 17.17 5.51
C ALA A 75 -22.11 17.43 7.02
N ARG A 76 -21.45 18.53 7.44
CA ARG A 76 -21.36 18.91 8.86
C ARG A 76 -22.71 19.24 9.48
N PHE A 77 -23.68 19.68 8.67
CA PHE A 77 -25.03 19.96 9.15
C PHE A 77 -25.96 18.74 9.07
N LEU A 78 -25.86 17.95 7.99
CA LEU A 78 -26.79 16.85 7.71
C LEU A 78 -26.34 15.49 8.29
N ALA A 79 -25.04 15.26 8.39
CA ALA A 79 -24.44 14.00 8.80
C ALA A 79 -23.06 14.22 9.45
N PRO A 80 -22.98 14.96 10.58
CA PRO A 80 -21.70 15.33 11.20
C PRO A 80 -20.83 14.12 11.57
N ASP A 81 -21.45 12.98 11.90
CA ASP A 81 -20.75 11.75 12.30
C ASP A 81 -19.98 11.09 11.12
N THR A 82 -20.21 11.55 9.89
CA THR A 82 -19.53 11.05 8.68
C THR A 82 -18.28 11.86 8.31
N LEU A 83 -17.86 12.79 9.17
CA LEU A 83 -16.72 13.66 8.93
C LEU A 83 -15.67 13.51 10.02
N THR A 84 -14.41 13.60 9.62
CA THR A 84 -13.28 13.72 10.54
C THR A 84 -12.37 14.87 10.12
N GLU A 85 -11.67 15.46 11.07
CA GLU A 85 -10.73 16.55 10.82
C GLU A 85 -9.31 16.06 11.10
N VAL A 86 -8.45 16.13 10.08
CA VAL A 86 -7.05 15.73 10.15
C VAL A 86 -6.22 16.89 9.63
N ASP A 87 -5.30 17.40 10.47
CA ASP A 87 -4.42 18.52 10.14
C ASP A 87 -5.15 19.76 9.57
N GLY A 88 -6.32 20.08 10.13
CA GLY A 88 -7.16 21.23 9.73
C GLY A 88 -7.88 21.05 8.39
N ARG A 89 -7.92 19.83 7.85
CA ARG A 89 -8.66 19.48 6.64
C ARG A 89 -9.75 18.48 6.97
N THR A 90 -10.91 18.62 6.35
CA THR A 90 -12.08 17.76 6.58
C THR A 90 -12.08 16.60 5.60
N TYR A 91 -12.25 15.39 6.12
CA TYR A 91 -12.32 14.14 5.34
C TYR A 91 -13.63 13.41 5.63
N THR A 92 -14.06 12.59 4.67
CA THR A 92 -15.16 11.65 4.89
C THR A 92 -14.68 10.48 5.75
N TYR A 93 -15.51 10.01 6.68
CA TYR A 93 -15.18 8.98 7.66
C TYR A 93 -16.41 8.11 8.00
N GLY A 94 -16.18 6.89 8.49
CA GLY A 94 -17.23 6.02 9.05
C GLY A 94 -17.85 5.04 8.06
N GLY A 95 -17.55 5.18 6.77
CA GLY A 95 -17.92 4.20 5.74
C GLY A 95 -17.01 2.97 5.72
N GLY A 96 -15.88 3.00 6.45
CA GLY A 96 -14.83 1.97 6.42
C GLY A 96 -13.93 2.04 5.19
N PHE A 97 -14.31 2.82 4.17
CA PHE A 97 -13.58 3.00 2.93
C PHE A 97 -12.22 3.68 3.15
N GLU A 98 -12.11 4.50 4.20
CA GLU A 98 -10.89 5.18 4.63
C GLU A 98 -9.79 4.23 5.10
N SER A 99 -10.15 2.98 5.41
CA SER A 99 -9.21 1.93 5.81
C SER A 99 -8.72 1.08 4.63
N TRP A 100 -9.26 1.32 3.44
CA TRP A 100 -8.92 0.57 2.23
C TRP A 100 -7.84 1.31 1.42
N SER A 101 -7.04 0.56 0.67
CA SER A 101 -5.94 1.09 -0.15
C SER A 101 -5.70 0.25 -1.40
N ALA A 102 -4.83 0.74 -2.28
CA ALA A 102 -4.44 0.04 -3.50
C ALA A 102 -3.85 -1.35 -3.21
N SER A 103 -4.07 -2.27 -4.15
CA SER A 103 -3.67 -3.66 -4.01
C SER A 103 -2.18 -3.81 -3.75
N GLY A 104 -1.82 -4.67 -2.80
CA GLY A 104 -0.43 -5.07 -2.65
C GLY A 104 0.06 -5.84 -3.88
N VAL A 105 1.34 -5.66 -4.22
CA VAL A 105 1.97 -6.32 -5.38
C VAL A 105 2.98 -7.35 -4.91
N THR A 106 2.95 -8.50 -5.57
CA THR A 106 3.93 -9.56 -5.42
C THR A 106 4.86 -9.55 -6.63
N GLY A 107 6.16 -9.52 -6.36
CA GLY A 107 7.17 -9.81 -7.37
C GLY A 107 7.85 -11.14 -7.07
N VAL A 108 8.28 -11.80 -8.13
CA VAL A 108 9.05 -13.05 -8.06
C VAL A 108 10.35 -12.87 -8.82
N TRP A 109 11.43 -13.46 -8.28
CA TRP A 109 12.69 -13.55 -9.00
C TRP A 109 12.74 -14.88 -9.75
N ALA A 110 12.77 -14.82 -11.07
CA ALA A 110 12.88 -15.98 -11.95
C ALA A 110 13.93 -15.70 -13.03
N GLU A 111 14.68 -16.74 -13.42
CA GLU A 111 15.71 -16.63 -14.46
C GLU A 111 15.09 -16.30 -15.83
N GLU A 112 13.84 -16.71 -16.05
CA GLU A 112 13.10 -16.50 -17.30
C GLU A 112 11.65 -16.09 -17.03
N ASN A 113 11.06 -15.35 -17.96
CA ASN A 113 9.62 -15.01 -17.94
C ASN A 113 8.78 -16.14 -18.56
N THR A 114 8.89 -17.34 -17.98
CA THR A 114 8.08 -18.51 -18.34
C THR A 114 7.24 -18.95 -17.14
N ARG A 115 6.10 -19.59 -17.41
CA ARG A 115 5.22 -20.09 -16.35
C ARG A 115 5.97 -21.02 -15.38
N ASP A 116 6.75 -21.95 -15.92
CA ASP A 116 7.47 -22.94 -15.12
C ASP A 116 8.54 -22.29 -14.24
N ALA A 117 9.33 -21.37 -14.79
CA ALA A 117 10.34 -20.63 -14.02
C ALA A 117 9.73 -19.79 -12.88
N ILE A 118 8.55 -19.20 -13.11
CA ILE A 118 7.78 -18.47 -12.08
C ILE A 118 7.27 -19.43 -10.98
N TYR A 119 6.73 -20.59 -11.33
CA TYR A 119 6.28 -21.57 -10.34
C TYR A 119 7.44 -22.13 -9.52
N ASP A 120 8.59 -22.34 -10.14
CA ASP A 120 9.78 -22.78 -9.43
C ASP A 120 10.33 -21.70 -8.50
N ALA A 121 10.28 -20.42 -8.90
CA ALA A 121 10.58 -19.30 -8.01
C ALA A 121 9.65 -19.27 -6.77
N PHE A 122 8.35 -19.53 -6.94
CA PHE A 122 7.42 -19.67 -5.81
C PHE A 122 7.80 -20.84 -4.88
N ARG A 123 8.21 -21.99 -5.43
CA ARG A 123 8.67 -23.15 -4.63
C ARG A 123 9.95 -22.84 -3.87
N ARG A 124 10.88 -22.11 -4.48
CA ARG A 124 12.12 -21.62 -3.86
C ARG A 124 11.89 -20.46 -2.89
N LYS A 125 10.68 -19.89 -2.85
CA LYS A 125 10.30 -18.73 -2.02
C LYS A 125 11.07 -17.46 -2.36
N GLU A 126 11.47 -17.33 -3.62
CA GLU A 126 12.14 -16.16 -4.18
C GLU A 126 11.11 -15.08 -4.54
N THR A 127 10.35 -14.70 -3.54
CA THR A 127 9.17 -13.82 -3.66
C THR A 127 9.34 -12.62 -2.75
N PHE A 128 8.91 -11.44 -3.22
CA PHE A 128 8.74 -10.28 -2.37
C PHE A 128 7.33 -9.72 -2.53
N ALA A 129 6.86 -9.05 -1.48
CA ALA A 129 5.53 -8.48 -1.41
C ALA A 129 5.59 -7.05 -0.89
N THR A 130 4.73 -6.18 -1.41
CA THR A 130 4.59 -4.79 -0.97
C THR A 130 3.12 -4.46 -0.75
N SER A 131 2.83 -3.58 0.21
CA SER A 131 1.50 -3.00 0.44
C SER A 131 1.58 -1.47 0.45
N GLY A 132 0.51 -0.80 0.02
CA GLY A 132 0.40 0.65 0.00
C GLY A 132 1.21 1.37 -1.09
N PRO A 133 1.44 2.69 -0.95
CA PRO A 133 2.06 3.52 -1.98
C PRO A 133 3.49 3.08 -2.33
N ARG A 134 3.74 2.84 -3.62
CA ARG A 134 5.06 2.42 -4.14
C ARG A 134 5.98 3.62 -4.31
N MET A 135 6.83 3.87 -3.32
CA MET A 135 7.85 4.93 -3.42
C MET A 135 8.83 4.62 -4.56
N ARG A 136 8.92 5.52 -5.55
CA ARG A 136 9.92 5.41 -6.62
C ARG A 136 11.31 5.57 -6.03
N VAL A 137 12.17 4.57 -6.25
CA VAL A 137 13.59 4.67 -5.91
C VAL A 137 14.25 5.66 -6.87
N ARG A 138 14.87 6.71 -6.34
CA ARG A 138 15.67 7.66 -7.12
C ARG A 138 17.15 7.43 -6.81
N PHE A 139 17.95 7.17 -7.83
CA PHE A 139 19.41 7.15 -7.69
C PHE A 139 19.92 8.59 -7.68
N LEU A 140 20.67 8.95 -6.64
CA LEU A 140 21.42 10.20 -6.56
C LEU A 140 22.88 9.88 -6.83
N GLN A 141 23.41 10.34 -7.95
CA GLN A 141 24.84 10.23 -8.27
C GLN A 141 25.58 11.35 -7.54
N ALA A 142 26.46 11.01 -6.61
CA ALA A 142 27.39 11.98 -6.03
C ALA A 142 28.53 12.21 -7.04
N MET A 143 28.55 13.39 -7.68
CA MET A 143 29.73 13.86 -8.39
C MET A 143 30.76 14.32 -7.36
N THR A 144 31.77 13.51 -7.10
CA THR A 144 32.98 13.97 -6.41
C THR A 144 33.84 14.70 -7.43
N THR A 145 33.82 16.02 -7.41
CA THR A 145 34.80 16.85 -8.11
C THR A 145 36.15 16.69 -7.42
N LEU A 146 37.19 16.35 -8.20
CA LEU A 146 38.60 16.30 -7.75
C LEU A 146 39.14 17.70 -7.46
#